data_AF-A0A0B8PC49-F1
#
_entry.id   AF-A0A0B8PC49-F1
#
_cell.length_a   1.000
_cell.length_b   1.000
_cell.length_c   1.000
_cell.angle_alpha   90.00
_cell.angle_beta   90.00
_cell.angle_gamma   90.00
#
_symmetry.space_group_name_H-M   'P 1'
#
loop_
_entity.id
_entity.type
_entity.pdbx_description
1 polymer ?
#
loop_
_entity_poly.entity_id
_entity_poly.type
_entity_poly.pdbx_seq_one_letter_code
_entity_poly.pdbx_strand_id
1 'polypeptide(L)' 'MVEAYYTTGAYSIFVKLMCRSIEELQHVLINKLQAIDEVQSTETLISLQNPINRNVNP' A
#
# COMPACT_ATOMS: atom_id res chain seq x y z
N MET A 1 8.75 8.11 0.43
CA MET A 1 9.37 6.77 0.33
C MET A 1 8.24 5.78 0.11
N VAL A 2 8.34 4.90 -0.90
CA VAL A 2 7.38 3.81 -1.15
C VAL A 2 8.00 2.56 -0.55
N GLU A 3 7.25 1.82 0.26
CA GLU A 3 7.73 0.60 0.92
C GLU A 3 6.99 -0.60 0.33
N ALA A 4 7.69 -1.69 0.04
CA ALA A 4 7.11 -2.93 -0.47
C ALA A 4 7.78 -4.13 0.20
N TYR A 5 6.96 -5.11 0.59
CA TYR A 5 7.38 -6.25 1.39
C TYR A 5 6.79 -7.51 0.80
N TYR A 6 7.63 -8.54 0.63
CA TYR A 6 7.15 -9.89 0.37
C TYR A 6 6.83 -10.54 1.71
N THR A 7 5.59 -10.98 1.86
CA THR A 7 5.06 -11.48 3.14
C THR A 7 4.62 -12.93 3.01
N THR A 8 4.75 -13.67 4.12
CA THR A 8 4.04 -14.94 4.28
C THR A 8 2.59 -14.66 4.70
N GLY A 9 1.62 -15.44 4.20
CA GLY A 9 0.21 -15.28 4.57
C GLY A 9 -0.70 -15.13 3.36
N ALA A 10 -1.80 -14.38 3.51
CA ALA A 10 -2.84 -14.24 2.48
C ALA A 10 -2.41 -13.37 1.28
N TYR A 11 -1.43 -12.48 1.45
CA TYR A 11 -0.96 -11.57 0.41
C TYR A 11 0.50 -11.84 0.07
N SER A 12 0.80 -11.94 -1.23
CA SER A 12 2.17 -12.12 -1.73
C SER A 12 3.03 -10.88 -1.55
N ILE A 13 2.41 -9.70 -1.69
CA ILE A 13 3.08 -8.40 -1.60
C ILE A 13 2.24 -7.47 -0.73
N PHE A 14 2.87 -6.88 0.28
CA PHE A 14 2.32 -5.81 1.09
C PHE A 14 3.04 -4.49 0.76
N VAL A 15 2.31 -3.46 0.36
CA VAL A 15 2.89 -2.18 -0.10
C VAL A 15 2.30 -1.03 0.71
N LYS A 16 3.17 -0.10 1.10
CA LYS A 16 2.76 1.20 1.66
C LYS A 16 2.91 2.27 0.61
N LEU A 17 1.77 2.86 0.24
CA LEU A 17 1.66 3.95 -0.71
C LEU A 17 1.43 5.27 0.04
N MET A 18 2.13 6.32 -0.38
CA MET A 18 1.93 7.67 0.11
C MET A 18 1.25 8.48 -0.99
N CYS A 19 0.02 8.93 -0.74
CA CYS A 19 -0.77 9.75 -1.67
C CYS A 19 -1.11 11.08 -1.00
N ARG A 20 -1.19 12.16 -1.79
CA ARG A 20 -1.58 13.50 -1.30
C ARG A 20 -3.08 13.63 -1.09
N SER A 21 -3.88 12.85 -1.81
CA SER A 21 -5.34 12.84 -1.68
C SER A 21 -5.95 11.47 -1.99
N ILE A 22 -7.24 11.33 -1.69
CA ILE A 22 -8.01 10.11 -1.98
C ILE A 22 -8.16 9.94 -3.50
N GLU A 23 -8.27 11.02 -4.26
CA GLU A 23 -8.34 10.99 -5.72
C GLU A 23 -7.03 10.46 -6.33
N GLU A 24 -5.88 10.87 -5.80
CA GLU A 24 -4.57 10.33 -6.22
C GLU A 24 -4.49 8.83 -5.88
N LEU A 25 -4.97 8.40 -4.70
CA LEU A 25 -5.02 6.99 -4.32
C LEU A 25 -5.90 6.19 -5.29
N GLN A 26 -7.12 6.65 -5.58
CA GLN A 26 -8.04 5.99 -6.49
C GLN A 26 -7.43 5.88 -7.90
N HIS A 27 -6.80 6.95 -8.39
CA HIS A 27 -6.13 6.94 -9.68
C HIS A 27 -5.01 5.89 -9.73
N VAL A 28 -4.20 5.77 -8.67
CA VAL A 28 -3.13 4.77 -8.57
C VAL A 28 -3.70 3.36 -8.51
N LEU A 29 -4.73 3.11 -7.70
CA LEU A 29 -5.32 1.78 -7.57
C LEU A 29 -5.91 1.28 -8.91
N ILE A 30 -6.67 2.12 -9.60
CA ILE A 30 -7.38 1.73 -10.82
C ILE A 30 -6.47 1.76 -12.05
N ASN A 31 -5.72 2.85 -12.25
CA ASN A 31 -5.00 3.04 -13.52
C ASN A 31 -3.58 2.49 -13.50
N LYS A 32 -3.04 2.19 -12.30
CA LYS A 32 -1.68 1.66 -12.18
C LYS A 32 -1.67 0.25 -11.62
N LEU A 33 -2.30 0.00 -10.46
CA LEU A 33 -2.25 -1.31 -9.83
C LEU A 33 -3.11 -2.36 -10.54
N GLN A 34 -4.38 -2.05 -10.81
CA GLN A 34 -5.28 -2.96 -11.52
C GLN A 34 -4.91 -3.19 -12.99
N ALA A 35 -4.06 -2.32 -13.56
CA ALA A 35 -3.54 -2.49 -14.91
C ALA A 35 -2.40 -3.52 -14.99
N ILE A 36 -1.92 -4.05 -13.86
CA ILE A 36 -0.88 -5.08 -13.82
C ILE A 36 -1.57 -6.44 -13.95
N ASP A 37 -1.30 -7.15 -15.05
CA ASP A 37 -1.99 -8.40 -15.41
C ASP A 37 -1.87 -9.50 -14.33
N GLU A 38 -0.76 -9.54 -13.59
CA GLU A 38 -0.52 -10.52 -12.54
C GLU A 38 -1.23 -10.18 -11.21
N VAL A 39 -1.77 -8.98 -11.07
CA VAL A 39 -2.49 -8.56 -9.85
C VAL A 39 -3.93 -9.05 -9.93
N GLN A 40 -4.22 -10.14 -9.22
CA GLN A 40 -5.56 -10.73 -9.21
C GLN A 40 -6.55 -9.97 -8.32
N SER A 41 -6.09 -9.49 -7.16
CA SER A 41 -6.91 -8.75 -6.21
C SER A 41 -6.04 -7.84 -5.35
N THR A 42 -6.66 -6.78 -4.84
CA THR A 42 -6.00 -5.79 -3.97
C THR A 42 -6.89 -5.49 -2.78
N GLU A 43 -6.32 -5.54 -1.58
CA GLU A 43 -6.94 -4.97 -0.38
C GLU A 43 -6.18 -3.70 0.00
N THR A 44 -6.91 -2.61 0.26
CA THR A 44 -6.32 -1.31 0.62
C THR A 44 -6.72 -0.90 2.02
N LEU A 45 -5.73 -0.70 2.88
CA LEU A 45 -5.89 -0.19 4.24
C LEU A 45 -5.53 1.30 4.27
N ILE A 46 -6.51 2.17 4.53
CA ILE A 46 -6.30 3.62 4.60
C ILE A 46 -5.92 4.01 6.02
N SER A 47 -4.71 4.56 6.19
CA SER A 47 -4.26 5.11 7.46
C SER A 47 -5.00 6.42 7.78
N LEU A 48 -5.90 6.38 8.75
CA LEU A 48 -6.60 7.58 9.24
C LEU A 48 -5.74 8.42 10.19
N GLN A 49 -4.93 7.76 11.00
CA GLN A 49 -4.00 8.38 11.95
C GLN A 49 -2.78 7.48 12.12
N ASN A 50 -1.60 8.09 12.31
CA ASN A 50 -0.36 7.37 12.58
C ASN A 50 0.30 7.89 13.87
N PRO A 51 -0.27 7.61 15.06
CA PRO A 51 0.19 8.18 16.32
C PRO A 51 1.54 7.62 16.78
N ILE A 52 1.89 6.40 16.38
CA ILE A 52 3.16 5.75 16.73
C ILE A 52 3.98 5.65 15.45
N ASN A 53 4.88 6.60 15.27
CA ASN A 53 5.87 6.59 14.19
C ASN A 53 7.26 6.74 14.79
N ARG A 54 7.85 5.63 15.21
CA ARG A 54 9.18 5.61 15.83
C ARG A 54 10.01 4.45 15.26
N ASN A 55 11.31 4.66 15.19
CA ASN A 55 12.24 3.59 14.88
C ASN A 55 12.41 2.66 16.09
N VAL A 56 12.77 1.40 15.82
CA VAL A 56 13.20 0.47 16.85
C VAL A 56 14.63 0.86 17.23
N ASN A 57 14.81 1.31 18.47
CA ASN A 57 16.13 1.40 19.07
C ASN A 57 16.44 0.03 19.68
N PRO A 58 17.56 -0.62 19.28
CA PRO A 58 17.97 -1.91 19.83
C PRO A 58 18.38 -1.82 21.30
#